data_AF-A0A7Y5W5E9-F1
#
_entry.id   AF-A0A7Y5W5E9-F1
#
_cell.length_a   1.000
_cell.length_b   1.000
_cell.length_c   1.000
_cell.angle_alpha   90.00
_cell.angle_beta   90.00
_cell.angle_gamma   90.00
#
_symmetry.space_group_name_H-M   'P 1'
#
loop_
_entity.id
_entity.type
_entity.pdbx_description
1 polymer ?
#
loop_
_entity_poly.entity_id
_entity_poly.type
_entity_poly.pdbx_seq_one_letter_code
_entity_poly.pdbx_strand_id
1 'polypeptide(L)'
;MAPELQSFLRDLPDAQVRQATPLGLILRPDLDANSWSTLVASVAQLAGRVSRQRETATAWLGDLLAFGHGKYRGQISAYAEAAGLDPGTLRVAKLVCSRIPVLCRHNALSWSHHCEVGRAFKEPRDIQRWLDLAATERLSVRGLRKRIRLHQAESQPAATADSGDGPNIRFELMRGLHTARCLIQKHPDTWAEWSVETCELALAEMRPILAFFEAIRAHMRVPRP
;
A
#
# COMPACT_ATOMS: atom_id res chain seq x y z
N MET A 1 -5.56 18.08 -6.08
CA MET A 1 -4.79 17.99 -4.82
C MET A 1 -4.72 19.39 -4.22
N ALA A 2 -4.75 19.55 -2.89
CA ALA A 2 -4.81 20.86 -2.24
C ALA A 2 -3.47 21.60 -2.39
N PRO A 3 -3.47 22.94 -2.50
CA PRO A 3 -2.24 23.73 -2.64
C PRO A 3 -1.20 23.44 -1.56
N GLU A 4 -1.64 23.19 -0.32
CA GLU A 4 -0.78 22.90 0.82
C GLU A 4 -0.07 21.55 0.68
N LEU A 5 -0.77 20.51 0.20
CA LEU A 5 -0.15 19.22 -0.10
C LEU A 5 0.82 19.32 -1.28
N GLN A 6 0.49 20.14 -2.27
CA GLN A 6 1.30 20.32 -3.46
C GLN A 6 2.57 21.13 -3.18
N SER A 7 2.48 22.14 -2.30
CA SER A 7 3.66 22.85 -1.78
C SER A 7 4.53 21.90 -0.97
N PHE A 8 3.93 21.17 -0.02
CA PHE A 8 4.67 20.21 0.80
C PHE A 8 5.45 19.21 -0.04
N LEU A 9 4.85 18.63 -1.09
CA LEU A 9 5.54 17.70 -1.97
C LEU A 9 6.67 18.34 -2.79
N ARG A 10 6.59 19.63 -3.12
CA ARG A 10 7.70 20.36 -3.77
C ARG A 10 8.84 20.63 -2.80
N ASP A 11 8.52 20.82 -1.52
CA ASP A 11 9.49 21.14 -0.48
C ASP A 11 10.15 19.88 0.11
N LEU A 12 9.61 18.70 -0.19
CA LEU A 12 10.24 17.43 0.15
C LEU A 12 11.43 17.16 -0.78
N PRO A 13 12.59 16.75 -0.24
CA PRO A 13 13.71 16.33 -1.08
C PRO A 13 13.29 15.17 -2.00
N ASP A 14 13.62 15.27 -3.29
CA ASP A 14 13.45 14.19 -4.29
C ASP A 14 14.06 12.84 -3.84
N ALA A 15 14.97 12.89 -2.86
CA ALA A 15 15.60 11.75 -2.24
C ALA A 15 14.68 10.88 -1.36
N GLN A 16 13.43 11.28 -1.08
CA GLN A 16 12.59 10.56 -0.09
C GLN A 16 11.31 9.93 -0.66
N VAL A 17 10.59 10.63 -1.55
CA VAL A 17 9.31 10.18 -2.11
C VAL A 17 9.43 10.00 -3.62
N ARG A 18 9.19 8.78 -4.12
CA ARG A 18 9.23 8.47 -5.56
C ARG A 18 7.96 8.94 -6.28
N GLN A 19 6.80 8.76 -5.64
CA GLN A 19 5.51 9.15 -6.21
C GLN A 19 4.51 9.44 -5.10
N ALA A 20 3.70 10.48 -5.27
CA ALA A 20 2.57 10.78 -4.41
C ALA A 20 1.25 10.72 -5.20
N THR A 21 0.23 10.11 -4.62
CA THR A 21 -1.12 10.00 -5.18
C THR A 21 -2.15 10.40 -4.11
N PRO A 22 -3.40 10.74 -4.47
CA PRO A 22 -4.44 11.01 -3.48
C PRO A 22 -4.71 9.86 -2.49
N LEU A 23 -4.32 8.63 -2.87
CA LEU A 23 -4.55 7.41 -2.09
C LEU A 23 -3.28 6.84 -1.47
N GLY A 24 -2.11 7.49 -1.58
CA GLY A 24 -0.87 6.97 -1.00
C GLY A 24 0.44 7.53 -1.51
N LEU A 25 1.53 7.15 -0.83
CA LEU A 25 2.93 7.46 -1.16
C LEU A 25 3.71 6.21 -1.54
N ILE A 26 4.42 6.30 -2.67
CA ILE A 26 5.49 5.35 -3.02
C ILE A 26 6.81 5.95 -2.57
N LEU A 27 7.38 5.36 -1.53
CA LEU A 27 8.65 5.78 -0.95
C LEU A 27 9.82 5.21 -1.73
N ARG A 28 10.96 5.91 -1.64
CA ARG A 28 12.20 5.39 -2.19
C ARG A 28 12.69 4.18 -1.38
N PRO A 29 13.21 3.13 -2.05
CA PRO A 29 13.57 1.89 -1.39
C PRO A 29 14.77 2.03 -0.44
N ASP A 30 15.62 3.02 -0.68
CA ASP A 30 16.86 3.39 0.01
C ASP A 30 16.65 4.40 1.14
N LEU A 31 15.39 4.72 1.50
CA LEU A 31 15.07 5.67 2.56
C LEU A 31 15.60 5.19 3.92
N ASP A 32 16.57 5.92 4.46
CA ASP A 32 17.16 5.63 5.77
C ASP A 32 16.21 5.97 6.94
N ALA A 33 16.54 5.46 8.12
CA ALA A 33 15.72 5.59 9.31
C ALA A 33 15.49 7.04 9.77
N ASN A 34 16.51 7.90 9.68
CA ASN A 34 16.42 9.29 10.13
C ASN A 34 15.54 10.09 9.17
N SER A 35 15.83 9.99 7.86
CA SER A 35 15.02 10.62 6.82
C SER A 35 13.56 10.17 6.87
N TRP A 36 13.33 8.87 7.11
CA TRP A 36 11.97 8.35 7.32
C TRP A 36 11.27 8.98 8.53
N SER A 37 11.95 9.08 9.68
CA SER A 37 11.35 9.62 10.90
C SER A 37 11.01 11.10 10.74
N THR A 38 11.91 11.88 10.12
CA THR A 38 11.64 13.28 9.76
C THR A 38 10.43 13.37 8.84
N LEU A 39 10.35 12.53 7.81
CA LEU A 39 9.23 12.53 6.86
C LEU A 39 7.90 12.21 7.54
N VAL A 40 7.85 11.22 8.45
CA VAL A 40 6.64 10.90 9.23
C VAL A 40 6.18 12.10 10.05
N ALA A 41 7.11 12.74 10.77
CA ALA A 41 6.79 13.91 11.58
C ALA A 41 6.25 15.08 10.73
N SER A 42 6.89 15.34 9.58
CA SER A 42 6.46 16.40 8.67
C SER A 42 5.08 16.13 8.06
N VAL A 43 4.81 14.89 7.62
CA VAL A 43 3.47 14.53 7.11
C VAL A 43 2.42 14.56 8.23
N ALA A 44 2.77 14.19 9.46
CA ALA A 44 1.85 14.27 10.59
C ALA A 44 1.45 15.73 10.87
N GLN A 45 2.42 16.63 10.98
CA GLN A 45 2.14 18.07 11.16
C GLN A 45 1.35 18.68 9.99
N LEU A 46 1.59 18.21 8.76
CA LEU A 46 0.77 18.60 7.60
C LEU A 46 -0.67 18.12 7.76
N ALA A 47 -0.88 16.85 8.12
CA ALA A 47 -2.19 16.25 8.30
C ALA A 47 -3.05 17.02 9.31
N GLY A 48 -2.44 17.52 10.40
CA GLY A 48 -3.12 18.36 11.39
C GLY A 48 -3.61 19.71 10.84
N ARG A 49 -3.03 20.21 9.74
CA ARG A 49 -3.38 21.48 9.11
C ARG A 49 -4.38 21.33 7.94
N VAL A 50 -4.41 20.18 7.26
CA VAL A 50 -5.21 19.98 6.04
C VAL A 50 -6.58 19.32 6.29
N SER A 51 -7.56 20.09 6.75
CA SER A 51 -8.91 19.57 7.06
C SER A 51 -9.64 18.98 5.83
N ARG A 52 -9.55 19.62 4.66
CA ARG A 52 -10.25 19.21 3.42
C ARG A 52 -9.68 17.94 2.75
N GLN A 53 -8.43 17.55 3.05
CA GLN A 53 -7.75 16.39 2.45
C GLN A 53 -7.19 15.44 3.49
N ARG A 54 -7.90 15.34 4.62
CA ARG A 54 -7.54 14.49 5.73
C ARG A 54 -7.41 13.01 5.34
N GLU A 55 -8.25 12.52 4.43
CA GLU A 55 -8.14 11.14 3.92
C GLU A 55 -6.81 10.89 3.20
N THR A 56 -6.38 11.81 2.32
CA THR A 56 -5.11 11.69 1.59
C THR A 56 -3.92 11.71 2.56
N ALA A 57 -3.89 12.67 3.48
CA ALA A 57 -2.83 12.75 4.48
C ALA A 57 -2.80 11.50 5.39
N THR A 58 -3.97 10.94 5.73
CA THR A 58 -4.08 9.70 6.49
C THR A 58 -3.54 8.50 5.71
N ALA A 59 -3.82 8.40 4.41
CA ALA A 59 -3.28 7.35 3.55
C ALA A 59 -1.74 7.43 3.46
N TRP A 60 -1.21 8.64 3.30
CA TRP A 60 0.24 8.90 3.26
C TRP A 60 0.94 8.48 4.55
N LEU A 61 0.38 8.86 5.71
CA LEU A 61 0.87 8.41 7.01
C LEU A 61 0.79 6.88 7.15
N GLY A 62 -0.28 6.28 6.65
CA GLY A 62 -0.42 4.82 6.61
C GLY A 62 0.72 4.14 5.83
N ASP A 63 1.09 4.67 4.67
CA ASP A 63 2.19 4.15 3.85
C ASP A 63 3.54 4.28 4.54
N LEU A 64 3.82 5.45 5.11
CA LEU A 64 5.05 5.68 5.87
C LEU A 64 5.17 4.70 7.04
N LEU A 65 4.09 4.49 7.80
CA LEU A 65 4.10 3.56 8.93
C LEU A 65 4.14 2.08 8.50
N ALA A 66 3.61 1.74 7.33
CA ALA A 66 3.74 0.40 6.75
C ALA A 66 5.17 0.13 6.26
N PHE A 67 5.83 1.16 5.70
CA PHE A 67 7.23 1.10 5.24
C PHE A 67 8.22 0.91 6.39
N GLY A 68 8.05 1.58 7.54
CA GLY A 68 8.98 1.49 8.67
C GLY A 68 9.09 0.10 9.33
N HIS A 69 8.36 -0.91 8.84
CA HIS A 69 8.52 -2.33 9.17
C HIS A 69 8.49 -2.70 10.67
N GLY A 70 7.91 -1.85 11.51
CA GLY A 70 7.82 -2.08 12.96
C GLY A 70 9.06 -1.64 13.75
N LYS A 71 10.06 -1.01 13.11
CA LYS A 71 11.25 -0.45 13.78
C LYS A 71 10.92 0.58 14.87
N TYR A 72 9.69 1.11 14.89
CA TYR A 72 9.28 2.16 15.83
C TYR A 72 7.89 1.91 16.44
N ARG A 73 7.64 0.67 16.90
CA ARG A 73 6.46 0.37 17.76
C ARG A 73 6.50 1.32 18.97
N GLY A 74 5.42 2.08 19.17
CA GLY A 74 5.25 2.97 20.33
C GLY A 74 4.95 4.44 19.99
N GLN A 75 5.27 4.90 18.77
CA GLN A 75 5.11 6.33 18.41
C GLN A 75 3.80 6.65 17.67
N ILE A 76 2.92 5.66 17.46
CA ILE A 76 1.64 5.89 16.76
C ILE A 76 0.79 6.95 17.47
N SER A 77 0.78 6.96 18.81
CA SER A 77 0.02 7.96 19.56
C SER A 77 0.55 9.37 19.31
N ALA A 78 1.86 9.57 19.37
CA ALA A 78 2.49 10.88 19.12
C ALA A 78 2.25 11.38 17.69
N TYR A 79 2.38 10.51 16.68
CA TYR A 79 2.11 10.89 15.29
C TYR A 79 0.62 11.12 15.03
N ALA A 80 -0.27 10.38 15.68
CA ALA A 80 -1.70 10.61 15.58
C ALA A 80 -2.09 11.96 16.20
N GLU A 81 -1.55 12.29 17.38
CA GLU A 81 -1.73 13.58 18.03
C GLU A 81 -1.25 14.74 17.14
N ALA A 82 -0.03 14.67 16.62
CA ALA A 82 0.50 15.66 15.69
C ALA A 82 -0.32 15.80 14.39
N ALA A 83 -0.98 14.72 13.96
CA ALA A 83 -1.88 14.68 12.81
C ALA A 83 -3.32 15.11 13.14
N GLY A 84 -3.63 15.39 14.40
CA GLY A 84 -5.00 15.63 14.86
C GLY A 84 -5.92 14.42 14.65
N LEU A 85 -5.36 13.19 14.58
CA LEU A 85 -6.07 11.93 14.36
C LEU A 85 -6.21 11.16 15.69
N ASP A 86 -7.26 10.34 15.77
CA ASP A 86 -7.32 9.31 16.80
C ASP A 86 -6.23 8.23 16.52
N PRO A 87 -5.48 7.75 17.54
CA PRO A 87 -4.48 6.71 17.36
C PRO A 87 -5.02 5.43 16.70
N GLY A 88 -6.29 5.07 16.93
CA GLY A 88 -6.96 3.96 16.25
C GLY A 88 -7.14 4.19 14.76
N THR A 89 -7.46 5.42 14.34
CA THR A 89 -7.51 5.80 12.92
C THR A 89 -6.17 5.58 12.24
N LEU A 90 -5.07 6.00 12.86
CA LEU A 90 -3.74 5.83 12.30
C LEU A 90 -3.28 4.36 12.28
N ARG A 91 -3.69 3.55 13.27
CA ARG A 91 -3.48 2.08 13.24
C ARG A 91 -4.23 1.43 12.09
N VAL A 92 -5.47 1.83 11.84
CA VAL A 92 -6.26 1.34 10.69
C VAL A 92 -5.58 1.73 9.39
N ALA A 93 -5.12 2.98 9.25
CA ALA A 93 -4.45 3.42 8.04
C ALA A 93 -3.18 2.59 7.74
N LYS A 94 -2.33 2.39 8.76
CA LYS A 94 -1.16 1.51 8.66
C LYS A 94 -1.54 0.09 8.23
N LEU A 95 -2.58 -0.49 8.86
CA LEU A 95 -3.05 -1.83 8.54
C LEU A 95 -3.48 -1.93 7.07
N VAL A 96 -4.31 -1.00 6.62
CA VAL A 96 -4.82 -0.93 5.24
C VAL A 96 -3.66 -0.79 4.26
N CYS A 97 -2.70 0.11 4.51
CA CYS A 97 -1.55 0.29 3.63
C CYS A 97 -0.65 -0.95 3.57
N SER A 98 -0.56 -1.74 4.64
CA SER A 98 0.20 -2.98 4.65
C SER A 98 -0.48 -4.14 3.90
N ARG A 99 -1.81 -4.09 3.76
CA ARG A 99 -2.62 -5.10 3.04
C ARG A 99 -2.88 -4.73 1.58
N ILE A 100 -3.03 -3.43 1.31
CA ILE A 100 -3.37 -2.88 0.00
C ILE A 100 -2.26 -1.91 -0.41
N PRO A 101 -1.21 -2.40 -1.09
CA PRO A 101 -0.13 -1.55 -1.59
C PRO A 101 -0.67 -0.42 -2.48
N VAL A 102 0.01 0.72 -2.55
CA VAL A 102 -0.42 1.90 -3.33
C VAL A 102 -0.83 1.55 -4.76
N LEU A 103 -0.07 0.66 -5.41
CA LEU A 103 -0.29 0.23 -6.80
C LEU A 103 -1.53 -0.65 -7.00
N CYS A 104 -2.10 -1.12 -5.90
CA CYS A 104 -3.32 -1.92 -5.84
C CYS A 104 -4.55 -1.09 -5.42
N ARG A 105 -4.40 0.22 -5.13
CA ARG A 105 -5.50 1.09 -4.73
C ARG A 105 -6.21 1.63 -5.97
N HIS A 106 -7.53 1.56 -5.97
CA HIS A 106 -8.35 1.99 -7.10
C HIS A 106 -8.64 3.48 -7.01
N ASN A 107 -8.14 4.27 -7.98
CA ASN A 107 -8.37 5.72 -8.03
C ASN A 107 -9.85 6.11 -8.18
N ALA A 108 -10.71 5.19 -8.63
CA ALA A 108 -12.16 5.38 -8.68
C ALA A 108 -12.85 5.27 -7.31
N LEU A 109 -12.15 4.79 -6.28
CA LEU A 109 -12.65 4.58 -4.93
C LEU A 109 -12.00 5.55 -3.94
N SER A 110 -12.78 6.04 -2.98
CA SER A 110 -12.25 6.85 -1.88
C SER A 110 -11.37 6.03 -0.92
N TRP A 111 -10.57 6.70 -0.10
CA TRP A 111 -9.77 6.05 0.94
C TRP A 111 -10.65 5.25 1.91
N SER A 112 -11.82 5.77 2.24
CA SER A 112 -12.80 5.09 3.07
C SER A 112 -13.23 3.71 2.54
N HIS A 113 -13.34 3.51 1.21
CA HIS A 113 -13.61 2.17 0.66
C HIS A 113 -12.48 1.20 0.95
N HIS A 114 -11.23 1.64 0.74
CA HIS A 114 -10.05 0.85 1.04
C HIS A 114 -9.95 0.50 2.54
N CYS A 115 -10.39 1.41 3.42
CA CYS A 115 -10.50 1.14 4.85
C CYS A 115 -11.52 0.04 5.19
N GLU A 116 -12.70 0.05 4.57
CA GLU A 116 -13.70 -1.01 4.78
C GLU A 116 -13.15 -2.38 4.36
N VAL A 117 -12.63 -2.48 3.13
CA VAL A 117 -12.09 -3.73 2.59
C VAL A 117 -10.85 -4.19 3.36
N GLY A 118 -9.87 -3.30 3.56
CA GLY A 118 -8.61 -3.62 4.20
C GLY A 118 -8.75 -3.99 5.67
N ARG A 119 -9.83 -3.61 6.35
CA ARG A 119 -10.17 -4.10 7.69
C ARG A 119 -10.87 -5.46 7.65
N ALA A 120 -11.80 -5.63 6.72
CA ALA A 120 -12.65 -6.81 6.62
C ALA A 120 -11.90 -8.06 6.14
N PHE A 121 -10.93 -7.89 5.24
CA PHE A 121 -10.25 -9.01 4.60
C PHE A 121 -8.74 -8.94 4.84
N LYS A 122 -8.14 -10.12 5.01
CA LYS A 122 -6.69 -10.31 5.05
C LYS A 122 -6.21 -10.94 3.74
N GLU A 123 -7.03 -11.79 3.13
CA GLU A 123 -6.66 -12.52 1.92
C GLU A 123 -6.68 -11.58 0.71
N PRO A 124 -5.57 -11.49 -0.03
CA PRO A 124 -5.41 -10.73 -1.26
C PRO A 124 -6.56 -10.86 -2.26
N ARG A 125 -7.01 -12.09 -2.52
CA ARG A 125 -8.08 -12.36 -3.49
C ARG A 125 -9.39 -11.72 -3.05
N ASP A 126 -9.74 -11.82 -1.76
CA ASP A 126 -10.94 -11.20 -1.22
C ASP A 126 -10.83 -9.67 -1.27
N ILE A 127 -9.68 -9.12 -0.88
CA ILE A 127 -9.45 -7.67 -0.96
C ILE A 127 -9.68 -7.17 -2.38
N GLN A 128 -9.07 -7.82 -3.37
CA GLN A 128 -9.21 -7.44 -4.77
C GLN A 128 -10.66 -7.54 -5.22
N ARG A 129 -11.32 -8.69 -4.99
CA ARG A 129 -12.71 -8.92 -5.36
C ARG A 129 -13.64 -7.83 -4.82
N TRP A 130 -13.48 -7.45 -3.56
CA TRP A 130 -14.33 -6.44 -2.93
C TRP A 130 -14.05 -5.01 -3.42
N LEU A 131 -12.80 -4.70 -3.79
CA LEU A 131 -12.47 -3.42 -4.44
C LEU A 131 -13.00 -3.37 -5.88
N ASP A 132 -12.89 -4.46 -6.65
CA ASP A 132 -13.44 -4.57 -8.01
C ASP A 132 -14.96 -4.44 -8.00
N LEU A 133 -15.63 -5.15 -7.08
CA LEU A 133 -17.08 -5.06 -6.88
C LEU A 133 -17.51 -3.62 -6.57
N ALA A 134 -16.83 -2.98 -5.61
CA ALA A 134 -17.14 -1.61 -5.23
C ALA A 134 -16.96 -0.62 -6.39
N ALA A 135 -15.91 -0.79 -7.20
CA ALA A 135 -15.62 0.08 -8.33
C ALA A 135 -16.61 -0.14 -9.49
N THR A 136 -16.86 -1.40 -9.85
CA THR A 136 -17.73 -1.79 -10.97
C THR A 136 -19.18 -1.39 -10.73
N GLU A 137 -19.70 -1.67 -9.53
CA GLU A 137 -21.07 -1.33 -9.16
C GLU A 137 -21.22 0.08 -8.59
N ARG A 138 -20.13 0.86 -8.51
CA ARG A 138 -20.12 2.22 -7.95
C ARG A 138 -20.75 2.29 -6.56
N LEU A 139 -20.43 1.31 -5.72
CA LEU A 139 -21.00 1.22 -4.38
C LEU A 139 -20.62 2.45 -3.56
N SER A 140 -21.56 2.95 -2.76
CA SER A 140 -21.20 3.86 -1.67
C SER A 140 -20.47 3.10 -0.56
N VAL A 141 -19.67 3.80 0.25
CA VAL A 141 -18.99 3.20 1.43
C VAL A 141 -19.98 2.47 2.34
N ARG A 142 -21.19 3.03 2.54
CA ARG A 142 -22.25 2.42 3.34
C ARG A 142 -22.80 1.15 2.68
N GLY A 143 -23.00 1.18 1.36
CA GLY A 143 -23.44 0.02 0.58
C GLY A 143 -22.42 -1.12 0.62
N LEU A 144 -21.14 -0.78 0.40
CA LEU A 144 -20.03 -1.72 0.51
C LEU A 144 -19.97 -2.36 1.92
N ARG A 145 -20.00 -1.54 2.97
CA ARG A 145 -20.01 -2.01 4.36
C ARG A 145 -21.18 -2.95 4.64
N LYS A 146 -22.38 -2.65 4.15
CA LYS A 146 -23.55 -3.52 4.32
C LYS A 146 -23.31 -4.89 3.67
N ARG A 147 -22.83 -4.92 2.43
CA ARG A 147 -22.56 -6.17 1.71
C ARG A 147 -21.44 -6.99 2.36
N ILE A 148 -20.36 -6.35 2.80
CA ILE A 148 -19.28 -7.03 3.54
C ILE A 148 -19.82 -7.71 4.80
N ARG A 149 -20.67 -7.00 5.57
CA ARG A 149 -21.28 -7.57 6.78
C ARG A 149 -22.18 -8.77 6.50
N LEU A 150 -22.98 -8.70 5.44
CA LEU A 150 -23.84 -9.82 5.02
C LEU A 150 -22.97 -11.03 4.64
N HIS A 151 -21.96 -10.82 3.80
CA HIS A 151 -21.05 -11.88 3.39
C HIS A 151 -20.31 -12.52 4.58
N GLN A 152 -19.84 -11.73 5.54
CA GLN A 152 -19.20 -12.26 6.75
C GLN A 152 -20.16 -13.03 7.65
N ALA A 153 -21.43 -12.62 7.73
CA ALA A 153 -22.47 -13.32 8.48
C ALA A 153 -22.86 -14.65 7.81
N GLU A 154 -22.87 -14.70 6.48
CA GLU A 154 -23.11 -15.92 5.70
C GLU A 154 -21.92 -16.90 5.74
N SER A 155 -20.70 -16.41 5.98
CA SER A 155 -19.45 -17.19 5.89
C SER A 155 -18.99 -17.84 7.20
N GLN A 156 -19.87 -18.08 8.18
CA GLN A 156 -19.56 -18.81 9.43
C GLN A 156 -20.51 -20.01 9.66
N PRO A 157 -20.03 -21.25 9.86
CA PRO A 157 -18.93 -21.95 9.21
C PRO A 157 -19.47 -23.03 8.25
N ALA A 158 -19.22 -22.88 6.96
CA ALA A 158 -19.08 -24.02 6.07
C ALA A 158 -18.04 -23.63 5.03
N ALA A 159 -16.85 -24.20 5.19
CA ALA A 159 -15.83 -24.16 4.16
C ALA A 159 -16.42 -24.75 2.88
N THR A 160 -16.70 -23.91 1.90
CA THR A 160 -16.67 -24.33 0.50
C THR A 160 -16.11 -23.19 -0.33
N ALA A 161 -15.11 -23.58 -1.09
CA ALA A 161 -14.50 -22.79 -2.11
C ALA A 161 -15.45 -22.60 -3.30
N ASP A 162 -15.17 -21.51 -3.99
CA ASP A 162 -15.46 -21.23 -5.39
C ASP A 162 -16.83 -20.63 -5.75
N SER A 163 -16.74 -19.41 -6.29
CA SER A 163 -17.40 -19.09 -7.56
C SER A 163 -16.82 -17.79 -8.11
N GLY A 164 -16.00 -17.92 -9.16
CA GLY A 164 -16.26 -17.20 -10.41
C GLY A 164 -15.84 -15.74 -10.49
N ASP A 165 -14.58 -15.44 -10.24
CA ASP A 165 -13.82 -14.49 -11.07
C ASP A 165 -12.34 -14.80 -10.90
N GLY A 166 -11.62 -15.01 -11.99
CA GLY A 166 -10.19 -15.33 -11.94
C GLY A 166 -9.43 -14.22 -11.21
N PRO A 167 -8.39 -14.53 -10.41
CA PRO A 167 -7.65 -13.50 -9.70
C PRO A 167 -7.11 -12.48 -10.70
N ASN A 168 -7.33 -11.19 -10.45
CA ASN A 168 -6.73 -10.12 -11.25
C ASN A 168 -5.20 -10.26 -11.15
N ILE A 169 -4.59 -10.83 -12.20
CA ILE A 169 -3.17 -11.20 -12.24
C ILE A 169 -2.31 -9.98 -11.89
N ARG A 170 -2.73 -8.77 -12.27
CA ARG A 170 -2.04 -7.53 -11.92
C ARG A 170 -2.00 -7.31 -10.41
N PHE A 171 -3.11 -7.45 -9.70
CA PHE A 171 -3.12 -7.22 -8.25
C PHE A 171 -2.24 -8.23 -7.53
N GLU A 172 -2.37 -9.52 -7.84
CA GLU A 172 -1.56 -10.57 -7.23
C GLU A 172 -0.07 -10.37 -7.51
N LEU A 173 0.28 -10.05 -8.76
CA LEU A 173 1.65 -9.74 -9.14
C LEU A 173 2.19 -8.52 -8.38
N MET A 174 1.47 -7.39 -8.40
CA MET A 174 1.94 -6.15 -7.75
C MET A 174 2.09 -6.31 -6.24
N ARG A 175 1.19 -7.05 -5.60
CA ARG A 175 1.27 -7.35 -4.18
C ARG A 175 2.40 -8.34 -3.87
N GLY A 176 2.55 -9.40 -4.68
CA GLY A 176 3.65 -10.36 -4.55
C GLY A 176 5.01 -9.69 -4.67
N LEU A 177 5.19 -8.84 -5.69
CA LEU A 177 6.39 -8.00 -5.87
C LEU A 177 6.61 -7.07 -4.68
N HIS A 178 5.55 -6.44 -4.15
CA HIS A 178 5.66 -5.61 -2.96
C HIS A 178 6.14 -6.40 -1.74
N THR A 179 5.61 -7.60 -1.51
CA THR A 179 6.03 -8.48 -0.41
C THR A 179 7.47 -8.93 -0.57
N ALA A 180 7.88 -9.38 -1.76
CA ALA A 180 9.26 -9.79 -2.04
C ALA A 180 10.24 -8.63 -1.82
N ARG A 181 9.92 -7.43 -2.36
CA ARG A 181 10.70 -6.21 -2.13
C ARG A 181 10.87 -5.91 -0.64
N CYS A 182 9.80 -5.95 0.15
CA CYS A 182 9.85 -5.72 1.59
C CYS A 182 10.75 -6.73 2.31
N LEU A 183 10.77 -7.99 1.87
CA LEU A 183 11.60 -9.03 2.48
C LEU A 183 13.09 -8.79 2.17
N ILE A 184 13.42 -8.56 0.91
CA ILE A 184 14.79 -8.29 0.45
C ILE A 184 15.37 -7.05 1.15
N GLN A 185 14.59 -5.98 1.28
CA GLN A 185 15.05 -4.76 1.95
C GLN A 185 15.36 -4.93 3.44
N LYS A 186 14.68 -5.86 4.11
CA LYS A 186 14.95 -6.15 5.52
C LYS A 186 16.23 -6.95 5.72
N HIS A 187 16.61 -7.73 4.71
CA HIS A 187 17.73 -8.64 4.78
C HIS A 187 18.54 -8.58 3.48
N PRO A 188 19.20 -7.43 3.20
CA PRO A 188 19.90 -7.21 1.93
C PRO A 188 21.07 -8.17 1.70
N ASP A 189 21.69 -8.65 2.78
CA ASP A 189 22.88 -9.49 2.75
C ASP A 189 22.57 -10.98 3.00
N THR A 190 21.30 -11.40 2.96
CA THR A 190 20.92 -12.81 3.18
C THR A 190 21.63 -13.77 2.23
N TRP A 191 21.95 -13.32 1.02
CA TRP A 191 22.64 -14.13 0.02
C TRP A 191 24.14 -14.32 0.32
N ALA A 192 24.73 -13.52 1.21
CA ALA A 192 26.18 -13.55 1.45
C ALA A 192 26.66 -14.89 2.04
N GLU A 193 25.76 -15.62 2.70
CA GLU A 193 26.04 -16.94 3.30
C GLU A 193 25.61 -18.11 2.40
N TRP A 194 25.05 -17.83 1.21
CA TRP A 194 24.54 -18.88 0.32
C TRP A 194 25.68 -19.57 -0.43
N SER A 195 25.50 -20.87 -0.69
CA SER A 195 26.40 -21.60 -1.58
C SER A 195 26.27 -21.10 -3.02
N VAL A 196 27.28 -21.39 -3.85
CA VAL A 196 27.28 -21.02 -5.27
C VAL A 196 26.06 -21.62 -5.98
N GLU A 197 25.73 -22.88 -5.70
CA GLU A 197 24.60 -23.60 -6.28
C GLU A 197 23.26 -22.95 -5.90
N THR A 198 23.13 -22.48 -4.65
CA THR A 198 21.94 -21.78 -4.18
C THR A 198 21.78 -20.44 -4.90
N CYS A 199 22.87 -19.71 -5.10
CA CYS A 199 22.89 -18.47 -5.87
C CYS A 199 22.50 -18.70 -7.33
N GLU A 200 23.00 -19.77 -7.97
CA GLU A 200 22.65 -20.12 -9.35
C GLU A 200 21.16 -20.44 -9.51
N LEU A 201 20.59 -21.22 -8.59
CA LEU A 201 19.15 -21.51 -8.56
C LEU A 201 18.32 -20.23 -8.38
N ALA A 202 18.69 -19.37 -7.43
CA ALA A 202 18.01 -18.10 -7.21
C ALA A 202 18.06 -17.19 -8.44
N LEU A 203 19.22 -17.11 -9.12
CA LEU A 203 19.36 -16.35 -10.37
C LEU A 203 18.51 -16.93 -11.50
N ALA A 204 18.38 -18.26 -11.59
CA ALA A 204 17.51 -18.90 -12.56
C ALA A 204 16.04 -18.53 -12.33
N GLU A 205 15.57 -18.55 -11.07
CA GLU A 205 14.21 -18.14 -10.68
C GLU A 205 13.93 -16.65 -10.92
N MET A 206 14.93 -15.78 -10.76
CA MET A 206 14.77 -14.33 -11.01
C MET A 206 14.77 -13.96 -12.50
N ARG A 207 15.29 -14.84 -13.37
CA ARG A 207 15.44 -14.55 -14.80
C ARG A 207 14.13 -14.20 -15.52
N PRO A 208 13.01 -14.90 -15.33
CA PRO A 208 11.73 -14.50 -15.93
C PRO A 208 11.23 -13.15 -15.43
N ILE A 209 11.49 -12.80 -14.17
CA ILE A 209 11.12 -11.50 -13.59
C ILE A 209 11.92 -10.38 -14.25
N LEU A 210 13.23 -10.57 -14.48
CA LEU A 210 14.07 -9.62 -15.22
C LEU A 210 13.61 -9.43 -16.67
N ALA A 211 13.27 -10.52 -17.36
CA ALA A 211 12.73 -10.46 -18.71
C ALA A 211 11.40 -9.66 -18.76
N PHE A 212 10.50 -9.91 -17.79
CA PHE A 212 9.26 -9.15 -17.64
C PHE A 212 9.51 -7.66 -17.37
N PHE A 213 10.49 -7.32 -16.52
CA PHE A 213 10.88 -5.94 -16.26
C PHE A 213 11.36 -5.22 -17.53
N GLU A 214 12.22 -5.86 -18.34
CA GLU A 214 12.69 -5.29 -19.60
C GLU A 214 11.54 -5.12 -20.62
N ALA A 215 10.58 -6.04 -20.66
CA ALA A 215 9.38 -5.90 -21.48
C ALA A 215 8.52 -4.67 -21.08
N ILE A 216 8.30 -4.44 -19.78
CA ILE A 216 7.62 -3.22 -19.29
C ILE A 216 8.39 -1.98 -19.73
N ARG A 217 9.71 -1.97 -19.55
CA ARG A 217 10.56 -0.83 -19.90
C ARG A 217 10.52 -0.52 -21.39
N ALA A 218 10.52 -1.55 -22.23
CA ALA A 218 10.36 -1.41 -23.68
C ALA A 218 9.00 -0.80 -24.02
N HIS A 219 7.91 -1.28 -23.41
CA HIS A 219 6.57 -0.73 -23.61
C HIS A 219 6.48 0.76 -23.24
N MET A 220 7.13 1.19 -22.15
CA MET A 220 7.15 2.60 -21.72
C MET A 220 7.91 3.53 -22.67
N ARG A 221 8.76 3.01 -23.56
CA ARG A 221 9.54 3.80 -24.53
C ARG A 221 8.83 4.01 -25.87
N VAL A 222 7.75 3.27 -26.14
CA VAL A 222 6.94 3.46 -27.35
C VAL A 222 6.05 4.70 -27.14
N PRO A 223 6.12 5.72 -28.01
CA PRO A 223 5.25 6.89 -27.90
C PRO A 223 3.80 6.45 -28.05
N ARG A 224 2.93 6.86 -27.11
CA ARG A 224 1.49 6.64 -27.26
C ARG A 224 0.96 7.53 -28.40
N PRO A 225 0.11 7.02 -29.30
CA PRO A 225 -0.60 7.83 -30.28
C PRO A 225 -1.57 8.81 -29.58
#